data_AF-A0A1F6U0H0-F1
#
_entry.id   AF-A0A1F6U0H0-F1
#
_cell.length_a   1.000
_cell.length_b   1.000
_cell.length_c   1.000
_cell.angle_alpha   90.00
_cell.angle_beta   90.00
_cell.angle_gamma   90.00
#
_symmetry.space_group_name_H-M   'P 1'
#
loop_
_entity.id
_entity.type
_entity.pdbx_description
1 polymer ?
#
loop_
_entity_poly.entity_id
_entity_poly.type
_entity_poly.pdbx_seq_one_letter_code
_entity_poly.pdbx_strand_id
1 'polypeptide(L)' 'MAKKSGTLPDFEAALAELEKIAEKMESGDQPLEESLKLFQRGIELTRACQQGLKDAEQR' A
#
# COMPACT_ATOMS: atom_id res chain seq x y z
N MET A 1 -4.46 -6.84 -28.66
CA MET A 1 -4.56 -5.92 -27.51
C MET A 1 -4.78 -6.78 -26.27
N ALA A 2 -3.76 -6.94 -25.44
CA ALA A 2 -3.72 -7.95 -24.38
C ALA A 2 -4.50 -7.50 -23.13
N LYS A 3 -5.23 -8.46 -22.54
CA LYS A 3 -6.12 -8.33 -21.39
C LYS A 3 -5.42 -7.63 -20.21
N LYS A 4 -6.01 -6.54 -19.71
CA LYS A 4 -5.62 -5.90 -18.44
C LYS A 4 -5.97 -6.84 -17.28
N SER A 5 -4.95 -7.52 -16.76
CA SER A 5 -4.94 -8.18 -15.46
C SER A 5 -4.94 -7.12 -14.34
N GLY A 6 -6.01 -6.35 -14.21
CA GLY A 6 -6.03 -5.09 -13.44
C GLY A 6 -6.52 -5.22 -11.99
N THR A 7 -6.12 -6.24 -11.24
CA THR A 7 -6.58 -6.35 -9.82
C THR A 7 -5.53 -6.96 -8.89
N LEU A 8 -4.76 -7.95 -9.35
CA LEU A 8 -3.72 -8.59 -8.54
C LEU A 8 -2.39 -7.80 -8.47
N PRO A 9 -1.87 -7.20 -9.57
CA PRO A 9 -0.58 -6.49 -9.52
C PRO A 9 -0.62 -5.25 -8.63
N ASP A 10 -1.75 -4.55 -8.59
CA ASP A 10 -1.90 -3.32 -7.80
C ASP A 10 -2.02 -3.62 -6.30
N PHE A 11 -2.61 -4.76 -5.93
CA PHE A 11 -2.69 -5.19 -4.52
C PHE A 11 -1.31 -5.61 -3.99
N GLU A 12 -0.60 -6.50 -4.69
CA GLU A 12 0.72 -6.97 -4.26
C GLU A 12 1.73 -5.82 -4.21
N ALA A 13 1.68 -4.89 -5.18
CA ALA A 13 2.52 -3.70 -5.17
C ALA A 13 2.20 -2.77 -3.99
N ALA A 14 0.92 -2.54 -3.69
CA ALA A 14 0.50 -1.71 -2.57
C ALA A 14 0.90 -2.32 -1.22
N LEU A 15 0.78 -3.65 -1.09
CA LEU A 15 1.20 -4.38 0.11
C LEU A 15 2.72 -4.30 0.32
N ALA A 16 3.51 -4.54 -0.73
CA ALA A 16 4.97 -4.45 -0.66
C ALA A 16 5.47 -3.02 -0.38
N GLU A 17 4.74 -1.99 -0.83
CA GLU A 17 5.04 -0.60 -0.46
C GLU A 17 4.70 -0.32 1.01
N LEU A 18 3.59 -0.86 1.51
CA LEU A 18 3.18 -0.72 2.91
C LEU A 18 4.20 -1.36 3.88
N GLU A 19 4.73 -2.54 3.54
CA GLU A 19 5.79 -3.21 4.30
C GLU A 19 7.04 -2.34 4.40
N LYS A 20 7.51 -1.77 3.29
CA LYS A 20 8.66 -0.85 3.27
C LYS A 20 8.43 0.40 4.10
N ILE A 21 7.21 0.92 4.10
CA ILE A 21 6.85 2.07 4.94
C ILE A 21 6.92 1.68 6.41
N ALA A 22 6.38 0.52 6.79
CA ALA A 22 6.45 0.02 8.16
C ALA A 22 7.89 -0.16 8.62
N GLU A 23 8.75 -0.78 7.81
CA GLU A 23 10.19 -0.92 8.10
C GLU A 23 10.88 0.44 8.31
N LYS A 24 10.59 1.42 7.44
CA LYS A 24 11.13 2.77 7.58
C LYS A 24 10.64 3.47 8.84
N MET A 25 9.37 3.33 9.19
CA MET A 25 8.79 3.93 10.39
C MET A 25 9.35 3.29 11.67
N GLU A 26 9.63 1.99 11.65
CA GLU A 26 10.21 1.25 12.77
C GLU A 26 11.70 1.60 13.00
N SER A 27 12.43 1.94 11.93
CA SER A 27 13.83 2.40 12.05
C SER A 27 13.99 3.68 12.88
N GLY A 28 12.97 4.54 12.92
CA GLY A 28 12.97 5.76 13.76
C GLY A 28 13.92 6.88 13.33
N ASP A 29 14.73 6.68 12.29
CA ASP A 29 15.75 7.64 11.82
C ASP A 29 15.18 8.77 10.93
N GLN A 30 13.86 8.82 10.74
CA GLN A 30 13.19 9.75 9.84
C GLN A 30 12.80 11.06 10.57
N PRO A 31 12.99 12.25 9.95
CA PRO A 31 12.44 13.49 10.47
C PRO A 31 10.90 13.43 10.59
N LEU A 32 10.33 14.17 11.54
CA LEU A 32 8.88 14.19 11.78
C LEU A 32 8.05 14.43 10.51
N GLU A 33 8.48 15.37 9.65
CA GLU A 33 7.78 15.67 8.41
C GLU A 33 7.74 14.46 7.45
N GLU A 34 8.84 13.70 7.39
CA GLU A 34 8.92 12.49 6.57
C GLU A 34 8.07 11.37 7.18
N SER A 35 8.08 11.22 8.50
CA SER A 35 7.20 10.28 9.21
C SER A 35 5.71 10.57 8.96
N LEU A 36 5.32 11.84 8.88
CA LEU A 36 3.94 12.22 8.53
C LEU A 36 3.59 11.89 7.07
N LYS A 37 4.52 12.06 6.13
CA LYS A 37 4.33 11.67 4.72
C LYS A 37 4.20 10.16 4.58
N LEU A 38 5.10 9.41 5.24
CA LEU A 38 5.07 7.94 5.28
C LEU A 38 3.75 7.43 5.88
N PHE A 39 3.29 8.03 6.98
CA PHE A 39 2.02 7.68 7.58
C PHE A 39 0.83 7.93 6.65
N GLN A 40 0.75 9.12 6.04
CA GLN A 40 -0.31 9.46 5.10
C GLN A 40 -0.33 8.47 3.92
N ARG A 41 0.83 8.14 3.37
CA ARG A 41 0.97 7.15 2.30
C ARG A 41 0.53 5.76 2.74
N GLY A 42 0.90 5.33 3.95
CA GLY A 42 0.47 4.06 4.52
C GLY A 42 -1.06 3.94 4.65
N ILE A 43 -1.75 5.03 5.01
CA ILE A 43 -3.22 5.07 5.06
C ILE A 43 -3.83 4.89 3.66
N GLU A 44 -3.28 5.54 2.64
CA GLU A 44 -3.75 5.39 1.26
C GLU A 44 -3.59 3.95 0.75
N LEU A 45 -2.41 3.36 0.97
CA LEU A 45 -2.11 1.99 0.56
C LEU A 45 -3.02 0.99 1.29
N THR A 46 -3.24 1.17 2.59
CA THR A 46 -4.16 0.31 3.37
C THR A 46 -5.57 0.34 2.78
N ARG A 47 -6.07 1.51 2.37
CA ARG A 47 -7.38 1.63 1.72
C ARG A 47 -7.40 0.94 0.36
N ALA A 48 -6.34 1.08 -0.43
CA ALA A 48 -6.22 0.40 -1.73
C ALA A 48 -6.24 -1.14 -1.55
N CYS A 49 -5.49 -1.65 -0.57
CA CYS A 49 -5.49 -3.07 -0.24
C CYS A 49 -6.88 -3.57 0.18
N GLN A 50 -7.56 -2.83 1.08
CA GLN A 50 -8.92 -3.17 1.50
C GLN A 50 -9.91 -3.18 0.33
N GLN A 51 -9.79 -2.26 -0.62
CA GLN A 51 -10.63 -2.25 -1.80
C GLN A 51 -10.34 -3.47 -2.70
N GLY A 52 -9.07 -3.79 -2.93
CA GLY A 52 -8.68 -4.97 -3.70
C GLY A 52 -9.20 -6.28 -3.10
N LEU A 53 -9.19 -6.41 -1.77
CA LEU A 53 -9.78 -7.55 -1.07
C LEU A 53 -11.30 -7.61 -1.26
N LYS A 54 -12.01 -6.49 -1.06
CA LYS A 54 -13.47 -6.43 -1.28
C LYS A 54 -13.85 -6.81 -2.71
N ASP A 55 -13.11 -6.33 -3.69
CA ASP A 55 -13.36 -6.64 -5.11
C ASP A 55 -13.11 -8.12 -5.42
N ALA A 56 -12.16 -8.76 -4.72
CA ALA A 56 -11.90 -10.18 -4.84
C ALA A 56 -12.98 -11.03 -4.14
N GLU A 57 -13.48 -10.62 -2.97
CA GLU A 57 -14.54 -11.29 -2.22
C GLU A 57 -15.91 -11.22 -2.92
N GLN A 58 -16.13 -10.21 -3.76
CA GLN A 58 -17.38 -10.03 -4.52
C GLN A 58 -17.41 -10.79 -5.86
N ARG A 59 -16.32 -11.47 -6.24
CA ARG A 59 -16.21 -12.29 -7.45
C ARG A 59 -16.43 -13.77 -7.16
#